data_AF-A0A2H0LHQ6-F1
#
_entry.id   AF-A0A2H0LHQ6-F1
#
_cell.length_a   1.000
_cell.length_b   1.000
_cell.length_c   1.000
_cell.angle_alpha   90.00
_cell.angle_beta   90.00
_cell.angle_gamma   90.00
#
_symmetry.space_group_name_H-M   'P 1'
#
loop_
_entity.id
_entity.type
_entity.pdbx_description
1 polymer ?
#
loop_
_entity_poly.entity_id
_entity_poly.type
_entity_poly.pdbx_seq_one_letter_code
_entity_poly.pdbx_strand_id
1 'polypeptide(L)' 'MENDTAWAKPITLGYVTTDYAEILEGVQEGNQVVTEARGELSDGAPVSLIEVEEAGIERAEPGSPSETRDGGER' A
#
# COMPACT_ATOMS: atom_id res chain seq x y z
N MET A 1 20.41 -11.34 -13.11
CA MET A 1 19.14 -10.62 -13.29
C MET A 1 18.11 -11.48 -12.60
N GLU A 2 17.64 -11.04 -11.44
CA GLU A 2 16.49 -11.68 -10.79
C GLU A 2 15.27 -11.30 -11.64
N ASN A 3 14.58 -12.31 -12.16
CA ASN A 3 13.39 -12.09 -12.97
C ASN A 3 12.21 -11.97 -12.01
N ASP A 4 11.74 -10.74 -11.78
CA ASP A 4 10.53 -10.54 -11.01
C ASP A 4 9.33 -11.09 -11.78
N THR A 5 8.37 -11.64 -11.05
CA THR A 5 7.19 -12.29 -11.62
C THR A 5 5.95 -11.67 -10.98
N ALA A 6 4.98 -11.26 -11.79
CA ALA A 6 3.68 -10.79 -11.32
C ALA A 6 2.73 -11.97 -11.08
N TRP A 7 1.99 -11.92 -9.97
CA TRP A 7 1.07 -12.99 -9.58
C TRP A 7 -0.34 -12.43 -9.35
N ALA A 8 -1.35 -13.11 -9.89
CA ALA A 8 -2.73 -12.84 -9.57
C ALA A 8 -3.04 -13.42 -8.18
N LYS A 9 -3.45 -12.55 -7.25
CA LYS A 9 -3.81 -12.95 -5.89
C LYS A 9 -5.20 -12.44 -5.52
N PRO A 10 -6.11 -13.30 -5.01
CA PRO A 10 -7.39 -12.83 -4.49
C PRO A 10 -7.18 -11.96 -3.25
N ILE A 11 -7.95 -10.87 -3.16
CA ILE A 11 -7.92 -9.93 -2.04
C ILE A 11 -9.34 -9.61 -1.59
N THR A 12 -9.47 -9.22 -0.32
CA THR A 12 -10.73 -8.71 0.24
C THR A 12 -10.62 -7.20 0.34
N LEU A 13 -11.51 -6.48 -0.34
CA LEU A 13 -11.57 -5.02 -0.27
C LEU A 13 -12.53 -4.58 0.84
N GLY A 14 -12.15 -3.48 1.51
CA GLY A 14 -12.97 -2.76 2.46
C GLY A 14 -13.61 -1.54 1.82
N TYR A 15 -13.30 -0.36 2.35
CA TYR A 15 -13.79 0.90 1.81
C TYR A 15 -13.13 1.23 0.46
N VAL A 16 -13.95 1.65 -0.52
CA VAL A 16 -13.49 2.02 -1.86
C VAL A 16 -13.95 3.43 -2.18
N THR A 17 -13.00 4.25 -2.61
CA THR A 17 -13.22 5.62 -3.08
C THR A 17 -12.73 5.77 -4.51
N THR A 18 -12.89 6.97 -5.06
CA THR A 18 -12.34 7.30 -6.39
C THR A 18 -10.80 7.30 -6.39
N ASP A 19 -10.19 7.64 -5.26
CA ASP A 19 -8.74 7.90 -5.18
C ASP A 19 -7.95 6.71 -4.60
N TYR A 20 -8.59 5.91 -3.73
CA TYR A 20 -7.95 4.75 -3.10
C TYR A 20 -8.96 3.64 -2.74
N ALA A 21 -8.44 2.43 -2.56
CA ALA A 21 -9.18 1.27 -2.05
C ALA A 21 -8.43 0.67 -0.85
N GLU A 22 -9.19 0.33 0.20
CA GLU A 22 -8.69 -0.37 1.38
C GLU A 22 -8.62 -1.89 1.11
N ILE A 23 -7.48 -2.50 1.44
CA ILE A 23 -7.30 -3.95 1.40
C ILE A 23 -7.37 -4.47 2.83
N LEU A 24 -8.37 -5.30 3.12
CA LEU A 24 -8.54 -5.93 4.44
C LEU A 24 -7.74 -7.22 4.57
N GLU A 25 -7.66 -8.00 3.48
CA GLU A 25 -6.99 -9.31 3.47
C GLU A 25 -6.37 -9.62 2.10
N GLY A 26 -5.42 -10.55 2.08
CA GLY A 26 -4.82 -11.08 0.85
C GLY A 26 -3.47 -10.47 0.49
N VAL A 27 -3.08 -9.34 1.10
CA VAL A 27 -1.77 -8.70 0.91
C VAL A 27 -1.15 -8.41 2.29
N GLN A 28 0.18 -8.48 2.39
CA GLN A 28 0.90 -8.16 3.63
C GLN A 28 1.67 -6.85 3.43
N GLU A 29 2.01 -6.19 4.55
CA GLU A 29 2.88 -5.01 4.50
C GLU A 29 4.20 -5.34 3.79
N GLY A 30 4.66 -4.42 2.95
CA GLY A 30 5.87 -4.60 2.14
C GLY A 30 5.65 -5.34 0.82
N ASN A 31 4.47 -5.93 0.56
CA ASN A 31 4.14 -6.40 -0.79
C ASN A 31 3.91 -5.21 -1.73
N GLN A 32 4.49 -5.30 -2.93
CA GLN A 32 4.18 -4.37 -4.01
C GLN A 32 2.90 -4.83 -4.72
N VAL A 33 2.05 -3.86 -5.06
CA VAL A 33 0.79 -4.07 -5.78
C VAL A 33 0.81 -3.29 -7.08
N VAL A 34 0.18 -3.85 -8.12
CA VAL A 34 0.09 -3.21 -9.43
C VAL A 34 -1.16 -2.34 -9.49
N THR A 35 -0.96 -1.03 -9.64
CA THR A 35 -2.02 -0.02 -9.72
C THR A 35 -2.39 0.34 -11.16
N GLU A 36 -1.43 0.29 -12.09
CA GLU A 36 -1.60 0.66 -13.50
C GLU A 36 -1.40 -0.52 -14.47
N ALA A 37 -1.76 -0.34 -15.75
CA ALA A 37 -1.59 -1.34 -16.83
C ALA A 37 -2.11 -2.77 -16.52
N ARG A 38 -3.08 -2.87 -15.60
CA ARG A 38 -3.57 -4.14 -15.02
C ARG A 38 -4.11 -5.13 -16.05
N GLY A 39 -4.63 -4.63 -17.17
CA GLY A 39 -5.19 -5.44 -18.27
C GLY A 39 -4.15 -6.02 -19.23
N GLU A 40 -2.89 -5.59 -19.12
CA GLU A 40 -1.80 -6.05 -19.99
C GLU A 40 -0.97 -7.16 -19.33
N LEU A 41 -1.17 -7.40 -18.03
CA LEU A 41 -0.49 -8.44 -17.28
C LEU A 41 -1.30 -9.74 -17.27
N SER A 42 -0.58 -10.84 -17.39
CA SER A 42 -1.10 -12.18 -17.14
C SER A 42 -0.54 -12.73 -15.84
N ASP A 43 -1.23 -13.70 -15.24
CA ASP A 43 -0.70 -14.42 -14.09
C ASP A 43 0.62 -15.13 -14.44
N GLY A 44 1.63 -14.98 -13.61
CA GLY A 44 2.99 -15.49 -13.84
C GLY A 44 3.78 -14.71 -14.90
N ALA A 45 3.33 -13.53 -15.32
CA ALA A 45 4.05 -12.73 -16.30
C ALA A 45 5.40 -12.25 -15.74
N PRO A 46 6.49 -12.35 -16.52
CA PRO A 46 7.76 -11.77 -16.15
C PRO A 46 7.65 -10.24 -16.20
N VAL A 47 8.20 -9.58 -15.18
CA VAL A 47 8.21 -8.12 -15.07
C VAL A 47 9.60 -7.62 -14.70
N SER A 48 9.85 -6.35 -14.98
CA SER A 48 11.04 -5.64 -14.55
C SER A 48 10.62 -4.48 -13.66
N LEU A 49 11.14 -4.42 -12.43
CA LEU A 49 10.92 -3.27 -11.56
C LEU A 49 11.72 -2.07 -12.10
N ILE A 50 11.02 -0.99 -12.45
CA ILE A 50 11.64 0.26 -12.94
C ILE A 50 11.68 1.30 -11.82
N GLU A 51 10.57 1.49 -11.10
CA GLU A 51 10.42 2.48 -10.04
C GLU A 51 9.33 2.03 -9.04
N VAL A 52 9.45 2.46 -7.78
CA VAL A 52 8.45 2.24 -6.73
C VAL A 52 7.90 3.59 -6.32
N GLU A 53 6.60 3.80 -6.50
CA GLU A 53 5.92 4.97 -5.93
C GLU A 53 5.60 4.72 -4.46
N GLU A 54 6.23 5.50 -3.57
CA GLU A 54 5.82 5.53 -2.16
C GLU A 54 4.55 6.39 -2.05
N ALA A 55 3.43 5.76 -1.69
CA ALA A 55 2.25 6.51 -1.25
C ALA A 55 2.71 7.38 -0.09
N GLY A 56 2.56 8.71 -0.21
CA GLY A 56 3.09 9.74 0.70
C GLY A 56 2.50 9.74 2.13
N ILE A 57 2.23 8.56 2.68
CA ILE A 57 1.97 8.33 4.08
C ILE A 57 3.31 8.49 4.80
N GLU A 58 3.56 9.68 5.35
CA GLU A 58 4.55 9.81 6.42
C GLU A 58 4.22 8.76 7.46
N ARG A 59 5.09 7.75 7.60
CA ARG A 59 4.97 6.78 8.69
C ARG A 59 4.97 7.61 9.98
N ALA A 60 3.85 7.64 10.69
CA ALA A 60 3.85 8.17 12.05
C ALA A 60 4.85 7.33 12.84
N GLU A 61 5.98 7.92 13.22
CA GLU A 61 6.93 7.23 14.08
C GLU A 61 6.19 6.82 15.36
N PRO A 62 6.24 5.53 15.76
CA PRO A 62 5.59 5.07 16.97
C PRO A 62 6.29 5.71 18.18
N GLY A 63 5.80 6.88 18.61
CA GLY A 63 6.39 7.60 19.73
C GLY A 63 6.20 9.12 19.76
N SER A 64 5.61 9.75 18.76
CA SER A 64 5.32 11.19 18.85
C SER A 64 4.37 11.46 20.03
N PRO A 65 4.82 12.19 21.07
CA PRO A 65 3.98 12.47 22.22
C PRO A 65 2.81 13.33 21.75
N SER A 66 1.59 12.81 21.92
CA SER A 66 0.40 13.64 21.83
C SER A 66 0.51 14.68 22.93
N GLU A 67 0.91 15.91 22.58
CA GLU A 67 0.84 17.08 23.46
C GLU A 67 -0.63 17.24 23.85
N THR A 68 -0.98 16.60 24.97
CA THR A 68 -2.23 16.87 25.67
C THR A 68 -2.01 18.24 26.28
N ARG A 69 -2.51 19.29 25.63
CA ARG A 69 -2.67 20.58 26.28
C ARG A 69 -3.70 20.38 27.38
N ASP A 70 -3.20 19.99 28.54
CA ASP A 70 -3.90 20.05 29.81
C ASP A 70 -4.40 21.50 29.98
N GLY A 71 -5.71 21.64 29.93
CA GLY A 71 -6.38 22.91 30.13
C GLY A 71 -6.14 23.34 31.57
N GLY A 72 -5.13 24.18 31.76
CA GLY A 72 -4.87 24.84 33.02
C GLY A 72 -6.08 25.69 33.42
N GLU A 73 -6.82 25.19 34.41
CA GLU A 73 -7.71 25.98 35.24
C GLU A 73 -7.01 27.26 35.68
N ARG A 74 -7.60 28.44 35.42
CA ARG A 74 -7.89 29.52 36.39
C ARG A 74 -8.91 30.52 35.83
#